data_AF-A0A2N2K3X0-F1
#
_entry.id   AF-A0A2N2K3X0-F1
#
_cell.length_a   1.000
_cell.length_b   1.000
_cell.length_c   1.000
_cell.angle_alpha   90.00
_cell.angle_beta   90.00
_cell.angle_gamma   90.00
#
_symmetry.space_group_name_H-M   'P 1'
#
loop_
_entity.id
_entity.type
_entity.pdbx_description
1 polymer ?
#
loop_
_entity_poly.entity_id
_entity_poly.type
_entity_poly.pdbx_seq_one_letter_code
_entity_poly.pdbx_strand_id
1 'polypeptide(L)'
;MKSKNLLQIVSFMLILGLGFSNALAGSAVTYLGKTTWTAKITQASDSKNIGGTFTVVGGITKVGDEFYAFQGYVTPDNDGPFVMSGSGFLMGTTLLFTLSESQEHTDNSWRDSGVMRVSLDQSTLNGTFYDIGLDYRTDTKVFDQRFSAGTLTRTGGYISLISSTAATDLLLQD
;
A
#
# COMPACT_ATOMS: atom_id res chain seq x y z
N MET A 1 -33.43 36.52 41.72
CA MET A 1 -33.92 35.77 40.54
C MET A 1 -33.06 35.86 39.27
N LYS A 2 -31.92 36.58 39.23
CA LYS A 2 -31.13 36.76 37.98
C LYS A 2 -29.98 35.76 37.73
N SER A 3 -29.55 34.98 38.73
CA SER A 3 -28.37 34.10 38.62
C SER A 3 -28.62 32.74 37.96
N LYS A 4 -29.86 32.22 37.99
CA LYS A 4 -30.18 30.89 37.43
C LYS A 4 -30.10 30.85 35.89
N ASN A 5 -30.39 31.97 35.22
CA ASN A 5 -30.38 32.05 33.76
C ASN A 5 -28.95 32.12 33.19
N LEU A 6 -28.01 32.73 33.92
CA LEU A 6 -26.61 32.85 33.46
C LEU A 6 -25.89 31.49 33.48
N LEU A 7 -26.15 30.68 34.49
CA LEU A 7 -25.55 29.35 34.62
C LEU A 7 -26.03 28.40 33.51
N GLN A 8 -27.31 28.49 33.12
CA GLN A 8 -27.86 27.68 32.02
C GLN A 8 -27.28 28.06 30.65
N ILE A 9 -27.05 29.34 30.39
CA ILE A 9 -26.43 29.83 29.13
C ILE A 9 -24.98 29.36 29.02
N VAL A 10 -24.21 29.43 30.12
CA VAL A 10 -22.82 28.96 30.16
C VAL A 10 -22.74 27.44 29.99
N SER A 11 -23.64 26.67 30.61
CA SER A 11 -23.70 25.22 30.42
C SER A 11 -24.06 24.82 28.99
N PHE A 12 -24.98 25.53 28.33
CA PHE A 12 -25.31 25.30 26.92
C PHE A 12 -24.11 25.61 25.99
N MET A 13 -23.38 26.70 26.24
CA MET A 13 -22.17 27.03 25.47
C MET A 13 -21.03 26.03 25.70
N LEU A 14 -20.90 25.47 26.90
CA LEU A 14 -19.89 24.44 27.19
C LEU A 14 -20.21 23.13 26.47
N ILE A 15 -21.47 22.72 26.43
CA ILE A 15 -21.93 21.51 25.73
C ILE A 15 -21.81 21.69 24.21
N LEU A 16 -22.13 22.87 23.68
CA LEU A 16 -21.90 23.20 22.26
C LEU A 16 -20.40 23.27 21.94
N GLY A 17 -19.57 23.88 22.80
CA GLY A 17 -18.12 23.98 22.61
C GLY A 17 -17.37 22.64 22.70
N LEU A 18 -17.87 21.69 23.49
CA LEU A 18 -17.34 20.32 23.57
C LEU A 18 -17.83 19.40 22.46
N GLY A 19 -18.89 19.80 21.72
CA GLY A 19 -19.43 19.04 20.59
C GLY A 19 -18.66 19.23 19.26
N PHE A 20 -17.87 20.30 19.13
CA PHE A 20 -17.13 20.59 17.90
C PHE A 20 -15.71 19.98 17.85
N SER A 21 -15.18 19.47 18.96
CA SER A 21 -13.79 19.00 19.04
C SER A 21 -13.56 17.55 18.61
N ASN A 22 -14.61 16.79 18.23
CA ASN A 22 -14.48 15.36 17.87
C ASN A 22 -14.86 15.02 16.42
N ALA A 23 -15.18 15.99 15.56
CA ALA A 23 -15.48 15.73 14.15
C ALA A 23 -14.23 15.62 13.25
N LEU A 24 -13.03 15.91 13.77
CA LEU A 24 -11.78 15.94 13.00
C LEU A 24 -10.94 14.65 13.09
N ALA A 25 -11.39 13.63 13.82
CA ALA A 25 -10.69 12.35 13.94
C ALA A 25 -11.07 11.33 12.84
N GLY A 26 -11.56 11.82 11.69
CA GLY A 26 -11.77 10.99 10.53
C GLY A 26 -10.44 10.76 9.83
N SER A 27 -9.73 9.67 10.15
CA SER A 27 -8.67 9.18 9.28
C SER A 27 -9.31 8.78 7.95
N ALA A 28 -9.31 9.71 7.00
CA ALA A 28 -9.96 9.53 5.72
C ALA A 28 -9.10 8.59 4.86
N VAL A 29 -9.66 7.41 4.55
CA VAL A 29 -9.08 6.52 3.55
C VAL A 29 -9.07 7.26 2.21
N THR A 30 -7.88 7.55 1.69
CA THR A 30 -7.68 8.35 0.47
C THR A 30 -6.90 7.55 -0.55
N TYR A 31 -7.51 7.25 -1.70
CA TYR A 31 -6.78 6.65 -2.81
C TYR A 31 -5.84 7.69 -3.44
N LEU A 32 -4.54 7.44 -3.40
CA LEU A 32 -3.52 8.41 -3.84
C LEU A 32 -3.24 8.31 -5.34
N GLY A 33 -3.49 7.14 -5.94
CA GLY A 33 -3.32 6.91 -7.37
C GLY A 33 -2.67 5.58 -7.69
N LYS A 34 -2.41 5.40 -9.00
CA LYS A 34 -1.76 4.23 -9.60
C LYS A 34 -0.47 4.65 -10.31
N THR A 35 0.55 3.80 -10.23
CA THR A 35 1.79 3.96 -11.00
C THR A 35 2.36 2.61 -11.43
N THR A 36 3.50 2.64 -12.10
CA THR A 36 4.22 1.47 -12.57
C THR A 36 5.68 1.54 -12.14
N TRP A 37 6.24 0.38 -11.85
CA TRP A 37 7.65 0.19 -11.52
C TRP A 37 8.25 -0.87 -12.43
N THR A 38 9.49 -0.67 -12.83
CA THR A 38 10.32 -1.74 -13.36
C THR A 38 11.09 -2.35 -12.20
N ALA A 39 10.82 -3.62 -11.92
CA ALA A 39 11.60 -4.43 -11.00
C ALA A 39 12.78 -5.06 -11.73
N LYS A 40 13.93 -5.14 -11.07
CA LYS A 40 15.10 -5.89 -11.54
C LYS A 40 15.59 -6.79 -10.42
N ILE A 41 15.66 -8.10 -10.70
CA ILE A 41 16.19 -9.10 -9.75
C ILE A 41 17.71 -8.97 -9.72
N THR A 42 18.27 -8.77 -8.53
CA THR A 42 19.72 -8.68 -8.30
C THR A 42 20.27 -9.88 -7.54
N GLN A 43 19.41 -10.60 -6.82
CA GLN A 43 19.73 -11.85 -6.12
C GLN A 43 18.55 -12.80 -6.23
N ALA A 44 18.82 -14.10 -6.40
CA ALA A 44 17.79 -15.14 -6.41
C ALA A 44 18.38 -16.49 -6.00
N SER A 45 17.54 -17.38 -5.46
CA SER A 45 17.90 -18.78 -5.19
C SER A 45 18.23 -19.55 -6.47
N ASP A 46 17.50 -19.31 -7.56
CA ASP A 46 17.88 -19.73 -8.91
C ASP A 46 18.65 -18.60 -9.61
N SER A 47 19.94 -18.84 -9.89
CA SER A 47 20.82 -17.86 -10.53
C SER A 47 20.39 -17.47 -11.94
N LYS A 48 19.55 -18.28 -12.62
CA LYS A 48 18.99 -17.94 -13.94
C LYS A 48 18.05 -16.73 -13.90
N ASN A 49 17.47 -16.43 -12.74
CA ASN A 49 16.54 -15.33 -12.57
C ASN A 49 17.27 -13.98 -12.33
N ILE A 50 18.56 -14.01 -11.98
CA ILE A 50 19.34 -12.80 -11.72
C ILE A 50 19.48 -11.98 -13.01
N GLY A 51 19.16 -10.69 -12.92
CA GLY A 51 19.13 -9.77 -14.04
C GLY A 51 17.78 -9.70 -14.76
N GLY A 52 16.86 -10.63 -14.46
CA GLY A 52 15.49 -10.60 -14.95
C GLY A 52 14.77 -9.30 -14.57
N THR A 53 13.91 -8.82 -15.45
CA THR A 53 13.13 -7.59 -15.25
C THR A 53 11.66 -7.83 -15.51
N PHE A 54 10.81 -7.20 -14.71
CA PHE A 54 9.35 -7.26 -14.89
C PHE A 54 8.71 -5.93 -14.50
N THR A 55 7.52 -5.67 -15.05
CA THR A 55 6.76 -4.45 -14.75
C THR A 55 5.69 -4.73 -13.71
N VAL A 56 5.77 -4.00 -12.60
CA VAL A 56 4.76 -3.97 -11.55
C VAL A 56 3.82 -2.81 -11.81
N VAL A 57 2.52 -3.07 -11.82
CA VAL A 57 1.47 -2.05 -11.84
C VAL A 57 0.76 -2.05 -10.50
N GLY A 58 0.65 -0.91 -9.82
CA GLY A 58 0.04 -0.89 -8.50
C GLY A 58 -0.49 0.47 -8.07
N GLY A 59 -1.46 0.45 -7.17
CA GLY A 59 -2.06 1.62 -6.54
C GLY A 59 -1.77 1.69 -5.06
N ILE A 60 -1.66 2.93 -4.54
CA ILE A 60 -1.43 3.22 -3.13
C ILE A 60 -2.64 3.95 -2.56
N THR A 61 -3.13 3.49 -1.42
CA THR A 61 -4.18 4.13 -0.64
C THR A 61 -3.62 4.53 0.72
N LYS A 62 -3.83 5.76 1.15
CA LYS A 62 -3.54 6.20 2.52
C LYS A 62 -4.72 5.78 3.40
N VAL A 63 -4.46 5.01 4.47
CA VAL A 63 -5.48 4.44 5.37
C VAL A 63 -5.32 4.93 6.81
N GLY A 64 -4.45 5.92 7.01
CA GLY A 64 -3.97 6.40 8.30
C GLY A 64 -3.05 7.60 8.09
N ASP A 65 -2.57 8.21 9.17
CA ASP A 65 -1.59 9.30 9.05
C ASP A 65 -0.30 8.82 8.38
N GLU A 66 0.27 7.73 8.90
CA GLU A 66 1.50 7.10 8.40
C GLU A 66 1.25 5.75 7.75
N PHE A 67 0.00 5.27 7.68
CA PHE A 67 -0.35 3.93 7.21
C PHE A 67 -0.88 3.94 5.78
N TYR A 68 -0.41 2.98 4.98
CA TYR A 68 -0.72 2.85 3.56
C TYR A 68 -1.10 1.42 3.21
N ALA A 69 -1.96 1.26 2.21
CA ALA A 69 -2.28 -0.01 1.57
C ALA A 69 -1.81 0.00 0.12
N PHE A 70 -1.34 -1.15 -0.36
CA PHE A 70 -0.91 -1.38 -1.73
C PHE A 70 -1.74 -2.50 -2.36
N GLN A 71 -2.14 -2.31 -3.61
CA GLN A 71 -2.77 -3.34 -4.44
C GLN A 71 -2.18 -3.24 -5.84
N GLY A 72 -1.68 -4.35 -6.39
CA GLY A 72 -1.01 -4.36 -7.68
C GLY A 72 -0.85 -5.75 -8.28
N TYR A 73 -0.24 -5.81 -9.44
CA TYR A 73 0.02 -7.03 -10.18
C TYR A 73 1.20 -6.90 -11.15
N VAL A 74 1.69 -8.04 -11.63
CA VAL A 74 2.56 -8.22 -12.79
C VAL A 74 1.81 -9.09 -13.80
N THR A 75 1.95 -8.80 -15.09
CA THR A 75 1.39 -9.64 -16.16
C THR A 75 2.54 -10.16 -17.00
N PRO A 76 3.02 -11.39 -16.74
CA PRO A 76 4.03 -12.01 -17.58
C PRO A 76 3.49 -12.34 -18.97
N ASP A 77 4.38 -12.39 -19.97
CA ASP A 77 4.00 -12.81 -21.32
C ASP A 77 3.69 -14.31 -21.34
N ASN A 78 2.44 -14.66 -21.68
CA ASN A 78 1.93 -16.04 -21.75
C ASN A 78 1.80 -16.76 -20.40
N ASP A 79 1.54 -16.04 -19.32
CA ASP A 79 1.25 -16.66 -18.03
C ASP A 79 0.10 -15.95 -17.26
N GLY A 80 -0.34 -16.56 -16.17
CA GLY A 80 -1.34 -15.98 -15.28
C GLY A 80 -0.81 -14.74 -14.56
N PRO A 81 -1.68 -13.80 -14.16
CA PRO A 81 -1.25 -12.60 -13.45
C PRO A 81 -0.70 -12.95 -12.07
N PHE A 82 0.43 -12.31 -11.73
CA PHE A 82 0.99 -12.35 -10.39
C PHE A 82 0.41 -11.19 -9.60
N VAL A 83 -0.42 -11.46 -8.60
CA VAL A 83 -1.11 -10.43 -7.82
C VAL A 83 -0.38 -10.15 -6.51
N MET A 84 -0.37 -8.89 -6.08
CA MET A 84 0.28 -8.44 -4.86
C MET A 84 -0.64 -7.50 -4.11
N SER A 85 -0.78 -7.70 -2.80
CA SER A 85 -1.51 -6.75 -1.96
C SER A 85 -1.01 -6.77 -0.53
N GLY A 86 -1.17 -5.67 0.18
CA GLY A 86 -0.78 -5.60 1.58
C GLY A 86 -0.78 -4.18 2.11
N SER A 87 -0.10 -4.01 3.22
CA SER A 87 -0.06 -2.74 3.94
C SER A 87 1.34 -2.40 4.40
N GLY A 88 1.50 -1.14 4.75
CA GLY A 88 2.78 -0.55 5.06
C GLY A 88 2.63 0.73 5.85
N PHE A 89 3.77 1.32 6.17
CA PHE A 89 3.83 2.60 6.84
C PHE A 89 5.04 3.42 6.39
N LEU A 90 4.92 4.73 6.51
CA LEU A 90 6.01 5.67 6.21
C LEU A 90 6.86 5.87 7.46
N MET A 91 8.14 5.52 7.40
CA MET A 91 9.13 5.75 8.45
C MET A 91 10.14 6.78 7.96
N GLY A 92 10.05 8.02 8.46
CA GLY A 92 10.83 9.14 7.95
C GLY A 92 10.52 9.37 6.47
N THR A 93 11.50 9.19 5.58
CA THR A 93 11.34 9.32 4.13
C THR A 93 11.18 7.97 3.40
N THR A 94 11.04 6.86 4.14
CA THR A 94 10.97 5.52 3.54
C THR A 94 9.60 4.90 3.78
N LEU A 95 8.88 4.59 2.70
CA LEU A 95 7.64 3.84 2.73
C LEU A 95 7.95 2.34 2.71
N LEU A 96 7.58 1.64 3.78
CA LEU A 96 7.81 0.20 3.96
C LEU A 96 6.52 -0.57 3.78
N PHE A 97 6.47 -1.54 2.87
CA PHE A 97 5.33 -2.44 2.68
C PHE A 97 5.68 -3.89 3.02
N THR A 98 4.65 -4.62 3.45
CA THR A 98 4.62 -6.09 3.47
C THR A 98 3.47 -6.52 2.59
N LEU A 99 3.79 -7.22 1.51
CA LEU A 99 2.85 -7.61 0.48
C LEU A 99 2.73 -9.13 0.48
N SER A 100 1.51 -9.64 0.52
CA SER A 100 1.22 -11.02 0.13
C SER A 100 1.16 -11.09 -1.38
N GLU A 101 1.72 -12.15 -1.93
CA GLU A 101 1.76 -12.41 -3.36
C GLU A 101 1.17 -13.77 -3.70
N SER A 102 0.61 -13.87 -4.91
CA SER A 102 0.16 -15.16 -5.46
C SER A 102 0.12 -15.15 -6.99
N GLN A 103 0.39 -16.30 -7.60
CA GLN A 103 0.20 -16.53 -9.02
C GLN A 103 -0.32 -17.95 -9.27
N GLU A 104 -1.22 -18.07 -10.23
CA GLU A 104 -1.62 -19.35 -10.80
C GLU A 104 -1.06 -19.43 -12.23
N HIS A 105 -0.12 -20.36 -12.44
CA HIS A 105 0.46 -20.56 -13.76
C HIS A 105 -0.57 -21.13 -14.74
N THR A 106 -0.56 -20.63 -15.98
CA THR A 106 -1.49 -21.05 -17.03
C THR A 106 -0.93 -22.15 -17.93
N ASP A 107 0.39 -22.26 -18.00
CA ASP A 107 1.11 -23.24 -18.83
C ASP A 107 1.40 -24.56 -18.08
N ASN A 108 1.25 -24.56 -16.75
CA ASN A 108 1.60 -25.69 -15.91
C ASN A 108 0.77 -25.75 -14.60
N SER A 109 1.11 -26.69 -13.73
CA SER A 109 0.39 -27.03 -12.49
C SER A 109 0.91 -26.31 -11.23
N TRP A 110 1.86 -25.38 -11.36
CA TRP A 110 2.44 -24.61 -10.25
C TRP A 110 1.50 -23.51 -9.75
N ARG A 111 1.53 -23.27 -8.44
CA ARG A 111 0.81 -22.23 -7.72
C ARG A 111 1.80 -21.56 -6.79
N ASP A 112 2.06 -20.29 -7.04
CA ASP A 112 3.08 -19.55 -6.32
C ASP A 112 2.39 -18.69 -5.28
N SER A 113 2.98 -18.57 -4.10
CA SER A 113 2.55 -17.64 -3.07
C SER A 113 3.74 -17.22 -2.21
N GLY A 114 3.68 -16.06 -1.59
CA GLY A 114 4.83 -15.53 -0.88
C GLY A 114 4.55 -14.27 -0.10
N VAL A 115 5.62 -13.73 0.48
CA VAL A 115 5.62 -12.45 1.15
C VAL A 115 6.78 -11.62 0.63
N MET A 116 6.44 -10.50 -0.01
CA MET A 116 7.39 -9.51 -0.48
C MET A 116 7.45 -8.33 0.49
N ARG A 117 8.68 -7.90 0.79
CA ARG A 117 8.98 -6.70 1.57
C ARG A 117 9.53 -5.66 0.63
N VAL A 118 8.92 -4.49 0.64
CA VAL A 118 9.25 -3.40 -0.26
C VAL A 118 9.61 -2.15 0.53
N SER A 119 10.68 -1.48 0.13
CA SER A 119 11.11 -0.20 0.68
C SER A 119 11.18 0.81 -0.45
N LEU A 120 10.42 1.90 -0.38
CA LEU A 120 10.42 2.97 -1.37
C LEU A 120 10.81 4.30 -0.74
N ASP A 121 11.66 5.06 -1.41
CA ASP A 121 11.89 6.47 -1.08
C ASP A 121 10.63 7.29 -1.38
N GLN A 122 10.22 8.13 -0.44
CA GLN A 122 8.98 8.90 -0.52
C GLN A 122 8.96 9.87 -1.72
N SER A 123 10.11 10.46 -2.07
CA SER A 123 10.20 11.51 -3.08
C SER A 123 10.26 10.97 -4.51
N THR A 124 10.86 9.80 -4.68
CA THR A 124 11.08 9.19 -6.00
C THR A 124 10.16 8.01 -6.29
N LEU A 125 9.68 7.36 -5.23
CA LEU A 125 9.04 6.04 -5.22
C LEU A 125 9.92 4.94 -5.83
N ASN A 126 11.25 5.13 -5.82
CA ASN A 126 12.22 4.11 -6.15
C ASN A 126 12.67 3.39 -4.88
N GLY A 127 13.17 2.17 -5.00
CA GLY A 127 13.80 1.51 -3.87
C GLY A 127 14.12 0.06 -4.12
N THR A 128 13.86 -0.79 -3.13
CA THR A 128 14.26 -2.20 -3.14
C THR A 128 13.13 -3.10 -2.69
N PHE A 129 13.27 -4.37 -3.03
CA PHE A 129 12.42 -5.42 -2.49
C PHE A 129 13.25 -6.65 -2.14
N TYR A 130 12.71 -7.47 -1.26
CA TYR A 130 13.03 -8.88 -1.17
C TYR A 130 11.74 -9.69 -1.02
N ASP A 131 11.78 -10.91 -1.51
CA ASP A 131 10.65 -11.84 -1.55
C ASP A 131 11.08 -13.21 -1.00
N ILE A 132 10.14 -13.83 -0.29
CA ILE A 132 10.20 -15.19 0.20
C ILE A 132 8.92 -15.89 -0.26
N GLY A 133 9.08 -16.79 -1.23
CA GLY A 133 7.99 -17.52 -1.86
C GLY A 133 8.02 -19.03 -1.59
N LEU A 134 6.85 -19.62 -1.72
CA LEU A 134 6.57 -21.04 -1.71
C LEU A 134 5.78 -21.37 -2.98
N ASP A 135 6.28 -22.36 -3.71
CA ASP A 135 5.66 -22.79 -4.96
C ASP A 135 5.09 -24.19 -4.72
N TYR A 136 3.84 -24.42 -5.12
CA TYR A 136 3.14 -25.69 -4.94
C TYR A 136 2.70 -26.25 -6.28
N ARG A 137 3.16 -27.46 -6.59
CA ARG A 137 2.77 -28.17 -7.79
C ARG A 137 1.56 -29.06 -7.54
N THR A 138 0.44 -28.73 -8.16
CA THR A 138 -0.87 -29.34 -7.84
C THR A 138 -1.01 -30.78 -8.31
N ASP A 139 -0.27 -31.23 -9.33
CA ASP A 139 -0.31 -32.59 -9.88
C ASP A 139 0.57 -33.57 -9.07
N THR A 140 1.82 -33.19 -8.80
CA THR A 140 2.81 -34.04 -8.10
C THR A 140 2.79 -33.83 -6.58
N LYS A 141 2.10 -32.81 -6.09
CA LYS A 141 2.04 -32.45 -4.67
C LYS A 141 3.41 -32.07 -4.07
N VAL A 142 4.29 -31.51 -4.89
CA VAL A 142 5.63 -31.06 -4.49
C VAL A 142 5.62 -29.58 -4.11
N PHE A 143 6.44 -29.23 -3.12
CA PHE A 143 6.70 -27.86 -2.71
C PHE A 143 8.14 -27.46 -3.06
N ASP A 144 8.33 -26.21 -3.47
CA ASP A 144 9.64 -25.56 -3.61
C ASP A 144 9.66 -24.24 -2.85
N GLN A 145 10.85 -23.75 -2.49
CA GLN A 145 11.06 -22.46 -1.85
C GLN A 145 11.86 -21.55 -2.76
N ARG A 146 11.38 -20.32 -2.94
CA ARG A 146 12.09 -19.29 -3.71
C ARG A 146 12.43 -18.09 -2.86
N PHE A 147 13.61 -17.53 -3.11
CA PHE A 147 14.08 -16.31 -2.48
C PHE A 147 14.55 -15.38 -3.58
N SER A 148 14.12 -14.13 -3.56
CA SER A 148 14.61 -13.13 -4.51
C SER A 148 14.77 -11.77 -3.85
N ALA A 149 15.65 -10.94 -4.38
CA ALA A 149 15.79 -9.55 -3.98
C ALA A 149 16.20 -8.71 -5.19
N GLY A 150 15.86 -7.42 -5.14
CA GLY A 150 16.04 -6.56 -6.28
C GLY A 150 15.76 -5.09 -6.03
N THR A 151 15.72 -4.36 -7.12
CA THR A 151 15.45 -2.92 -7.15
C THR A 151 14.14 -2.64 -7.85
N LEU A 152 13.44 -1.59 -7.40
CA LEU A 152 12.27 -1.02 -8.04
C LEU A 152 12.58 0.40 -8.51
N THR A 153 12.36 0.65 -9.80
CA THR A 153 12.48 1.98 -10.38
C THR A 153 11.11 2.39 -10.91
N ARG A 154 10.55 3.49 -10.40
CA ARG A 154 9.29 4.06 -10.89
C ARG A 154 9.46 4.48 -12.35
N THR A 155 8.54 4.03 -13.19
CA THR A 155 8.48 4.37 -14.63
C THR A 155 7.18 5.05 -15.03
N GLY A 156 6.12 4.89 -14.23
CA GLY A 156 4.80 5.49 -14.47
C GLY A 156 4.64 6.88 -13.88
N GLY A 157 3.41 7.39 -13.78
CA GLY A 157 3.10 8.69 -13.16
C GLY A 157 3.52 8.78 -11.70
N TYR A 158 3.83 9.97 -11.18
CA TYR A 158 4.17 10.13 -9.76
C TYR A 158 2.90 10.12 -8.89
N ILE A 159 2.98 9.50 -7.70
CA ILE A 159 1.92 9.52 -6.68
C ILE A 159 2.41 10.36 -5.50
N SER A 160 1.69 11.42 -5.14
CA SER A 160 2.03 12.18 -3.93
C SER A 160 1.62 11.41 -2.68
N LEU A 161 2.60 11.04 -1.86
CA LEU A 161 2.36 10.44 -0.53
C LEU A 161 1.97 11.48 0.53
N ILE A 162 2.18 12.77 0.23
CA ILE A 162 1.71 13.87 1.06
C ILE A 162 0.29 14.19 0.58
N SER A 163 -0.72 13.69 1.30
CA SER A 163 -2.08 14.17 1.16
C SER A 163 -2.19 15.51 1.89
N SER A 164 -2.43 16.62 1.18
CA SER A 164 -3.05 17.75 1.87
C SER A 164 -4.44 17.28 2.27
N THR A 165 -4.76 17.33 3.55
CA THR A 165 -6.15 17.31 3.99
C THR A 165 -6.77 18.59 3.47
N ALA A 166 -7.27 18.60 2.22
CA ALA A 166 -8.28 19.56 1.85
C ALA A 166 -9.48 19.20 2.72
N ALA A 167 -9.64 19.93 3.83
CA ALA A 167 -10.82 19.84 4.66
C ALA A 167 -12.03 19.97 3.73
N THR A 168 -12.90 18.97 3.77
CA THR A 168 -14.19 18.98 3.08
C THR A 168 -15.11 20.00 3.77
N ASP A 169 -14.74 21.29 3.75
CA ASP A 169 -15.53 22.41 4.29
C ASP A 169 -16.66 22.85 3.35
N LEU A 170 -17.09 21.96 2.43
CA LEU A 170 -18.00 22.29 1.33
C LEU A 170 -19.44 21.79 1.51
N LEU A 171 -19.85 21.39 2.73
CA LEU A 171 -21.20 20.85 2.96
C LEU A 171 -22.05 21.55 4.03
N LEU A 172 -21.71 22.79 4.41
CA LEU A 172 -22.60 23.61 5.25
C LEU A 172 -22.68 25.06 4.72
N GLN A 173 -23.08 25.21 3.46
CA GLN A 173 -23.69 26.44 2.95
C GLN A 173 -25.01 26.07 2.28
N ASP A 174 -26.06 25.89 3.09
CA ASP A 174 -27.47 26.07 2.73
C ASP A 174 -28.24 26.49 3.98
#